data_AF-A0A6N7JGB6-F1
#
_entry.id   AF-A0A6N7JGB6-F1
#
_cell.length_a   1.000
_cell.length_b   1.000
_cell.length_c   1.000
_cell.angle_alpha   90.00
_cell.angle_beta   90.00
_cell.angle_gamma   90.00
#
_symmetry.space_group_name_H-M   'P 1'
#
loop_
_entity.id
_entity.type
_entity.pdbx_description
1 polymer ?
#
loop_
_entity_poly.entity_id
_entity_poly.type
_entity_poly.pdbx_seq_one_letter_code
_entity_poly.pdbx_strand_id
1 'polypeptide(L)'
;MIWTHIAAWWNAAIADKGWLVLFGLSAQIMFMMRFLVQWISSERAGRSVMPEAFWYFSLGGGLMLIIYGVLRPDIVIIAGQIPALVIYARNIVLIRRHKPGRVVPAARQTAAVAE
;
A
#
# COMPACT_ATOMS: atom_id res chain seq x y z
N MET A 1 -16.51 -31.71 -0.12
CA MET A 1 -15.15 -32.00 -0.64
C MET A 1 -14.49 -30.66 -0.91
N ILE A 2 -13.52 -30.19 -0.10
CA ILE A 2 -12.97 -28.80 -0.19
C ILE A 2 -12.56 -28.40 -1.62
N TRP A 3 -12.01 -29.35 -2.38
CA TRP A 3 -11.62 -29.19 -3.77
C TRP A 3 -12.74 -28.69 -4.68
N THR A 4 -14.00 -29.09 -4.46
CA THR A 4 -15.12 -28.65 -5.29
C THR A 4 -15.45 -27.18 -5.05
N HIS A 5 -15.29 -26.68 -3.82
CA HIS A 5 -15.50 -25.27 -3.51
C HIS A 5 -14.39 -24.39 -4.06
N ILE A 6 -13.14 -24.85 -3.98
CA ILE A 6 -11.98 -24.14 -4.58
C ILE A 6 -12.12 -24.07 -6.10
N ALA A 7 -12.48 -25.18 -6.76
CA ALA A 7 -12.68 -25.21 -8.20
C ALA A 7 -13.86 -24.32 -8.64
N ALA A 8 -14.97 -24.32 -7.88
CA ALA A 8 -16.10 -23.45 -8.16
C ALA A 8 -15.75 -21.97 -8.01
N TRP A 9 -14.99 -21.62 -6.95
CA TRP A 9 -14.48 -20.26 -6.75
C TRP A 9 -13.55 -19.84 -7.90
N TRP A 10 -12.63 -20.72 -8.30
CA TRP A 10 -11.71 -20.46 -9.40
C TRP A 10 -12.44 -20.20 -10.71
N ASN A 11 -13.39 -21.07 -11.05
CA ASN A 11 -14.22 -20.92 -12.24
C ASN A 11 -15.03 -19.62 -12.20
N ALA A 12 -15.60 -19.26 -11.05
CA ALA A 12 -16.30 -17.99 -10.87
C ALA A 12 -15.37 -16.78 -11.03
N ALA A 13 -14.13 -16.86 -10.54
CA ALA A 13 -13.14 -15.79 -10.60
C ALA A 13 -12.63 -15.49 -12.01
N ILE A 14 -12.70 -16.47 -12.92
CA ILE A 14 -12.25 -16.35 -14.31
C ILE A 14 -13.41 -16.35 -15.32
N ALA A 15 -14.66 -16.46 -14.87
CA ALA A 15 -15.84 -16.53 -15.73
C ALA A 15 -16.15 -15.21 -16.46
N ASP A 16 -15.54 -14.10 -16.05
CA ASP A 16 -15.78 -12.79 -16.64
C ASP A 16 -15.32 -12.69 -18.09
N LYS A 17 -16.06 -11.91 -18.88
CA LYS A 17 -15.73 -11.63 -20.28
C LYS A 17 -14.37 -10.94 -20.35
N GLY A 18 -13.42 -11.47 -21.13
CA GLY A 18 -12.03 -10.99 -21.17
C GLY A 18 -11.84 -9.48 -21.35
N TRP A 19 -12.76 -8.77 -22.02
CA TRP A 19 -12.71 -7.31 -22.14
C TRP A 19 -12.93 -6.57 -20.82
N LEU A 20 -13.79 -7.09 -19.91
CA LEU A 20 -14.00 -6.54 -18.57
C LEU A 20 -12.75 -6.70 -17.70
N VAL A 21 -12.07 -7.84 -17.83
CA VAL A 21 -10.80 -8.11 -17.15
C VAL A 21 -9.72 -7.11 -17.61
N LEU A 22 -9.59 -6.91 -18.93
CA LEU A 22 -8.66 -5.92 -19.49
C LEU A 22 -8.97 -4.49 -19.04
N PHE A 23 -10.25 -4.11 -19.05
CA PHE A 23 -10.68 -2.79 -18.57
C PHE A 23 -10.39 -2.61 -17.08
N GLY A 24 -10.72 -3.61 -16.26
CA GLY A 24 -10.47 -3.59 -14.83
C GLY A 24 -8.97 -3.54 -14.49
N LEU A 25 -8.13 -4.29 -15.21
CA LEU A 25 -6.67 -4.21 -15.07
C LEU A 25 -6.15 -2.83 -15.46
N SER A 26 -6.67 -2.24 -16.53
CA SER A 26 -6.32 -0.88 -16.95
C SER A 26 -6.71 0.16 -15.89
N ALA A 27 -7.89 -0.01 -15.29
CA ALA A 27 -8.35 0.81 -14.18
C ALA A 27 -7.45 0.66 -12.93
N GLN A 28 -7.05 -0.58 -12.59
CA GLN A 28 -6.10 -0.85 -11.51
C GLN A 28 -4.75 -0.18 -11.75
N ILE A 29 -4.20 -0.27 -12.97
CA ILE A 29 -2.94 0.39 -13.33
C ILE A 29 -3.07 1.92 -13.18
N MET A 30 -4.15 2.50 -13.70
CA MET A 30 -4.39 3.95 -13.60
C MET A 30 -4.53 4.39 -12.13
N PHE A 31 -5.19 3.58 -11.30
CA PHE A 31 -5.35 3.85 -9.87
C PHE A 31 -4.02 3.72 -9.12
N MET A 32 -3.22 2.70 -9.44
CA MET A 32 -1.88 2.51 -8.89
C MET A 32 -0.93 3.65 -9.28
N MET A 33 -1.11 4.24 -10.47
CA MET A 33 -0.28 5.33 -10.96
C MET A 33 -0.25 6.54 -10.03
N ARG A 34 -1.33 6.83 -9.28
CA ARG A 34 -1.34 7.90 -8.27
C ARG A 34 -0.25 7.69 -7.22
N PHE A 35 -0.04 6.45 -6.80
CA PHE A 35 0.99 6.10 -5.82
C PHE A 35 2.37 6.06 -6.45
N LEU A 36 2.49 5.61 -7.71
CA LEU A 36 3.77 5.58 -8.40
C LEU A 36 4.32 6.98 -8.70
N VAL A 37 3.47 7.89 -9.18
CA VAL A 37 3.85 9.30 -9.43
C VAL A 37 4.24 9.99 -8.12
N GLN A 38 3.49 9.72 -7.05
CA GLN A 38 3.80 10.22 -5.72
C GLN A 38 5.13 9.67 -5.19
N TRP A 39 5.39 8.38 -5.41
CA TRP A 39 6.65 7.74 -5.02
C TRP A 39 7.83 8.41 -5.76
N ILE A 40 7.77 8.54 -7.08
CA ILE A 40 8.80 9.22 -7.87
C ILE A 40 9.02 10.66 -7.37
N SER A 41 7.94 11.38 -7.04
CA SER A 41 8.02 12.72 -6.45
C SER A 41 8.71 12.70 -5.07
N SER A 42 8.42 11.73 -4.21
CA SER A 42 9.04 11.61 -2.89
C SER A 42 10.53 11.24 -2.95
N GLU A 43 10.93 10.40 -3.91
CA GLU A 43 12.34 10.07 -4.14
C GLU A 43 13.11 11.28 -4.67
N ARG A 44 12.53 12.05 -5.59
CA ARG A 44 13.12 13.32 -6.06
C ARG A 44 13.23 14.38 -4.96
N ALA A 45 12.29 14.42 -4.01
CA ALA A 45 12.29 15.37 -2.90
C ALA A 45 13.12 14.91 -1.68
N GLY A 46 13.52 13.63 -1.62
CA GLY A 46 14.24 13.03 -0.50
C GLY A 46 13.44 13.00 0.82
N ARG A 47 12.12 13.20 0.77
CA ARG A 47 11.24 13.29 1.96
C ARG A 47 9.87 12.68 1.63
N SER A 48 9.28 11.95 2.58
CA SER A 48 7.88 11.50 2.43
C SER A 48 6.96 12.71 2.57
N VAL A 49 6.39 13.16 1.46
CA VAL A 49 5.44 14.28 1.41
C VAL A 49 4.08 13.91 2.03
N MET A 50 3.73 12.62 2.08
CA MET A 50 2.45 12.14 2.62
C MET A 50 2.51 11.85 4.14
N PRO A 51 1.43 12.13 4.90
CA PRO A 51 1.31 11.77 6.32
C PRO A 51 1.41 10.26 6.54
N GLU A 52 2.03 9.82 7.65
CA GLU A 52 2.10 8.40 8.04
C GLU A 52 0.73 7.72 8.05
N ALA A 53 -0.31 8.43 8.50
CA ALA A 53 -1.68 7.93 8.55
C ALA A 53 -2.19 7.46 7.17
N PHE A 54 -1.84 8.16 6.08
CA PHE A 54 -2.25 7.80 4.73
C PHE A 54 -1.80 6.38 4.36
N TRP A 55 -0.57 6.03 4.72
CA TRP A 55 0.00 4.72 4.42
C TRP A 55 -0.63 3.60 5.25
N TYR A 56 -0.94 3.85 6.53
CA TYR A 56 -1.66 2.87 7.36
C TYR A 56 -3.09 2.65 6.88
N PHE A 57 -3.80 3.72 6.51
CA PHE A 57 -5.15 3.60 5.92
C PHE A 57 -5.11 2.89 4.56
N SER A 58 -4.08 3.13 3.75
CA SER A 58 -3.90 2.46 2.45
C SER A 58 -3.58 0.97 2.61
N LEU A 59 -2.76 0.60 3.61
CA LEU A 59 -2.50 -0.79 3.96
C LEU A 59 -3.76 -1.49 4.47
N GLY A 60 -4.48 -0.86 5.40
CA GLY A 60 -5.73 -1.40 5.96
C GLY A 60 -6.81 -1.56 4.90
N GLY A 61 -7.09 -0.50 4.14
CA GLY A 61 -8.06 -0.52 3.04
C GLY A 61 -7.67 -1.51 1.94
N GLY A 62 -6.38 -1.62 1.63
CA GLY A 62 -5.90 -2.58 0.64
C GLY A 62 -6.07 -4.04 1.08
N LEU A 63 -5.85 -4.34 2.36
CA LEU A 63 -6.14 -5.66 2.93
C LEU A 63 -7.64 -5.96 2.90
N MET A 64 -8.49 -4.99 3.24
CA MET A 64 -9.95 -5.13 3.16
C MET A 64 -10.41 -5.40 1.72
N LEU A 65 -9.80 -4.77 0.72
CA LEU A 65 -10.10 -5.01 -0.69
C LEU A 65 -9.66 -6.41 -1.16
N ILE A 66 -8.53 -6.93 -0.68
CA ILE A 66 -8.15 -8.32 -0.97
C ILE A 66 -9.14 -9.29 -0.32
N ILE A 67 -9.51 -9.07 0.94
CA ILE A 67 -10.53 -9.89 1.62
C ILE A 67 -11.84 -9.85 0.83
N TYR A 68 -12.27 -8.66 0.40
CA TYR A 68 -13.46 -8.49 -0.42
C TYR A 68 -13.36 -9.23 -1.77
N GLY A 69 -12.22 -9.16 -2.47
CA GLY A 69 -12.01 -9.89 -3.73
C GLY A 69 -11.91 -11.40 -3.57
N VAL A 70 -11.58 -11.90 -2.38
CA VAL A 70 -11.67 -13.33 -2.06
C VAL A 70 -13.12 -13.72 -1.77
N LEU A 71 -13.86 -12.91 -1.02
CA LEU A 71 -15.28 -13.16 -0.71
C LEU A 71 -16.18 -13.05 -1.95
N ARG A 72 -15.86 -12.10 -2.84
CA ARG A 72 -16.46 -11.94 -4.16
C ARG A 72 -15.37 -12.21 -5.19
N PRO A 73 -15.34 -13.40 -5.81
CA PRO A 73 -14.24 -13.88 -6.65
C PRO A 73 -13.93 -12.92 -7.81
N ASP A 74 -13.13 -11.90 -7.53
CA ASP A 74 -12.76 -10.82 -8.44
C ASP A 74 -11.23 -10.80 -8.52
N ILE A 75 -10.72 -11.48 -9.55
CA ILE A 75 -9.28 -11.64 -9.75
C ILE A 75 -8.60 -10.30 -10.05
N VAL A 76 -9.32 -9.34 -10.62
CA VAL A 76 -8.78 -8.03 -11.01
C VAL A 76 -8.48 -7.20 -9.75
N ILE A 77 -9.41 -7.17 -8.79
CA ILE A 77 -9.20 -6.48 -7.51
C ILE A 77 -8.04 -7.10 -6.74
N ILE A 78 -7.99 -8.43 -6.64
CA ILE A 78 -6.90 -9.13 -5.94
C ILE A 78 -5.55 -8.83 -6.61
N ALA A 79 -5.48 -8.97 -7.94
CA ALA A 79 -4.25 -8.77 -8.69
C ALA A 79 -3.72 -7.33 -8.59
N GLY A 80 -4.60 -6.33 -8.58
CA GLY A 80 -4.22 -4.93 -8.41
C GLY A 80 -3.76 -4.57 -7.00
N GLN A 81 -4.35 -5.18 -5.97
CA GLN A 81 -4.02 -4.82 -4.58
C GLN A 81 -2.73 -5.44 -4.04
N ILE A 82 -2.30 -6.59 -4.56
CA ILE A 82 -1.03 -7.22 -4.16
C ILE A 82 0.17 -6.26 -4.34
N PRO A 83 0.45 -5.70 -5.53
CA PRO A 83 1.56 -4.77 -5.71
C PRO A 83 1.36 -3.47 -4.93
N ALA A 84 0.12 -2.99 -4.79
CA ALA A 84 -0.20 -1.81 -4.00
C ALA A 84 0.21 -1.95 -2.52
N LEU A 85 -0.08 -3.11 -1.90
CA LEU A 85 0.31 -3.40 -0.52
C LEU A 85 1.83 -3.39 -0.33
N VAL A 86 2.60 -3.88 -1.29
CA VAL A 86 4.07 -3.85 -1.25
C VAL A 86 4.60 -2.42 -1.23
N ILE A 87 4.04 -1.55 -2.07
CA ILE A 87 4.40 -0.12 -2.12
C ILE A 87 4.06 0.56 -0.78
N TYR A 88 2.87 0.29 -0.22
CA TYR A 88 2.45 0.87 1.06
C TYR A 88 3.39 0.43 2.20
N ALA A 89 3.71 -0.86 2.27
CA ALA A 89 4.61 -1.40 3.29
C ALA A 89 6.03 -0.81 3.17
N ARG A 90 6.59 -0.74 1.96
CA ARG A 90 7.92 -0.13 1.71
C ARG A 90 7.96 1.32 2.19
N ASN A 91 6.93 2.11 1.89
CA ASN A 91 6.89 3.52 2.27
C ASN A 91 6.77 3.74 3.79
N ILE A 92 6.05 2.87 4.51
CA ILE A 92 6.03 2.90 5.98
C ILE A 92 7.44 2.63 6.54
N VAL A 93 8.16 1.66 5.98
CA VAL A 93 9.54 1.34 6.41
C VAL A 93 10.49 2.51 6.13
N LEU A 94 10.37 3.17 4.97
CA LEU A 94 11.20 4.32 4.61
C LEU A 94 11.01 5.49 5.57
N ILE A 95 9.75 5.81 5.93
CA ILE A 95 9.43 6.87 6.89
C ILE A 95 10.05 6.58 8.26
N ARG A 96 9.93 5.34 8.74
CA ARG A 96 10.50 4.94 10.04
C ARG A 96 12.03 5.08 10.09
N ARG A 97 12.72 4.85 8.97
CA ARG A 97 14.19 4.99 8.87
C ARG A 97 14.65 6.45 8.79
N HIS A 98 13.80 7.36 8.30
CA HIS A 98 14.11 8.79 8.18
C HIS A 98 13.53 9.66 9.30
N LYS A 99 13.03 9.08 10.39
CA LYS A 99 12.76 9.87 11.60
C LYS A 99 14.12 10.25 12.20
N PRO A 100 14.57 11.51 12.13
CA PRO A 100 15.72 11.92 12.92
C PRO A 100 15.36 11.60 14.38
N GLY A 101 16.21 10.82 15.05
CA GLY A 101 16.08 10.58 16.47
C GLY A 101 15.82 11.91 17.15
N ARG A 102 14.78 11.96 18.01
CA ARG A 102 14.42 13.11 18.85
C ARG A 102 15.68 13.91 19.15
N VAL A 103 15.81 15.09 18.53
CA VAL A 103 16.81 16.04 18.97
C VAL A 103 16.44 16.34 20.41
N VAL A 104 17.21 15.81 21.35
CA VAL A 104 17.09 16.13 22.77
C VAL A 104 17.21 17.65 22.84
N PRO A 105 16.22 18.37 23.41
CA PRO A 105 16.27 19.82 23.48
C PRO A 105 17.58 20.23 24.16
N ALA A 106 18.31 21.16 23.54
CA ALA A 106 19.62 21.66 23.96
C ALA A 106 19.64 22.33 25.36
N ALA A 107 18.56 22.22 26.14
CA ALA A 107 18.39 22.82 27.45
C ALA A 107 19.20 22.14 28.58
N ARG A 108 20.00 21.10 28.30
CA ARG A 108 20.87 20.45 29.30
C ARG A 108 22.37 20.73 29.16
N GLN A 109 22.83 21.41 28.10
CA GLN A 109 24.27 21.69 27.95
C GLN A 109 24.73 22.94 28.73
N THR A 110 23.85 23.93 28.94
CA THR A 110 24.19 25.15 29.69
C THR A 110 24.27 24.93 31.21
N ALA A 111 23.68 23.86 31.74
CA ALA A 111 23.74 23.56 33.17
C ALA A 111 25.06 22.88 33.60
N ALA A 112 25.81 22.29 32.68
CA ALA A 112 27.05 21.57 32.98
C ALA A 112 28.33 22.41 32.85
N VAL A 113 28.22 23.68 32.45
CA VAL A 113 29.35 24.63 32.35
C VAL A 113 29.33 25.64 33.51
N ALA A 114 28.33 25.54 34.39
CA ALA A 114 28.09 26.48 35.50
C ALA A 114 28.47 25.91 36.88
N GLU A 115 29.11 24.73 36.95
CA GLU A 115 29.66 24.14 38.18
C GLU A 115 31.19 24.09 38.15
#